data_AF-A0AAE0JCA3-F1
#
_entry.id   AF-A0AAE0JCA3-F1
#
_cell.length_a   1.000
_cell.length_b   1.000
_cell.length_c   1.000
_cell.angle_alpha   90.00
_cell.angle_beta   90.00
_cell.angle_gamma   90.00
#
_symmetry.space_group_name_H-M   'P 1'
#
loop_
_entity.id
_entity.type
_entity.pdbx_description
1 polymer ?
#
loop_
_entity_poly.entity_id
_entity_poly.type
_entity_poly.pdbx_seq_one_letter_code
_entity_poly.pdbx_strand_id
1 'polypeptide(L)'
;MDSVANCLLRLTPTSHSSPRFALTIWLFHLQHALAQLSDAPPAAKFLRRGHARVTVLGNYLYIDGGEISQLANPGGGPMKSTLSIDISRSWSAQTVEIKATPKGDHGPVALSDETIWTDPSSNAFHIFGGRAPNGVGKENITKDNGIWKFTADGKGGGAWALEKSSNIHLLQSIDLTDSAAFASTYGS
;
A
#
# COMPACT_ATOMS: atom_id res chain seq x y z
N MET A 1 -8.09 -1.09 20.75
CA MET A 1 -8.70 -2.38 21.15
C MET A 1 -10.14 -2.06 21.49
N ASP A 2 -11.00 -2.01 20.49
CA ASP A 2 -12.34 -1.48 20.66
C ASP A 2 -13.31 -2.63 20.94
N SER A 3 -13.77 -2.64 22.19
CA SER A 3 -14.74 -3.58 22.73
C SER A 3 -16.13 -3.24 22.22
N VAL A 4 -16.77 -4.16 21.50
CA VAL A 4 -18.20 -4.09 21.16
C VAL A 4 -18.95 -5.04 22.08
N ALA A 5 -19.63 -4.49 23.08
CA ALA A 5 -20.51 -5.24 23.96
C ALA A 5 -21.83 -5.55 23.24
N ASN A 6 -22.08 -6.82 22.96
CA ASN A 6 -23.38 -7.31 22.48
C ASN A 6 -24.35 -7.43 23.67
N CYS A 7 -25.40 -6.60 23.69
CA CYS A 7 -26.54 -6.78 24.58
C CYS A 7 -27.49 -7.82 23.96
N LEU A 8 -27.50 -9.04 24.52
CA LEU A 8 -28.41 -10.11 24.11
C LEU A 8 -29.74 -9.96 24.86
N LEU A 9 -30.75 -9.36 24.25
CA LEU A 9 -32.13 -9.38 24.78
C LEU A 9 -32.79 -10.72 24.42
N ARG A 10 -32.85 -11.65 25.39
CA ARG A 10 -33.73 -12.82 25.34
C ARG A 10 -35.16 -12.38 25.65
N LEU A 11 -36.08 -12.62 24.71
CA LEU A 11 -37.52 -12.55 24.96
C LEU A 11 -38.09 -13.96 24.90
N THR A 12 -38.58 -14.46 26.04
CA THR A 12 -39.41 -15.65 26.12
C THR A 12 -40.86 -15.29 25.74
N PRO A 13 -41.54 -16.04 24.87
CA PRO A 13 -42.94 -15.78 24.56
C PRO A 13 -43.87 -16.51 25.55
N THR A 14 -44.76 -15.76 26.20
CA THR A 14 -46.00 -16.30 26.78
C THR A 14 -47.13 -16.16 25.77
N SER A 15 -47.93 -17.21 25.63
CA SER A 15 -49.04 -17.31 24.68
C SER A 15 -50.27 -16.56 25.18
N HIS A 16 -50.99 -15.85 24.29
CA HIS A 16 -52.43 -15.97 24.02
C HIS A 16 -52.95 -14.90 23.03
N SER A 17 -53.69 -15.38 22.01
CA SER A 17 -54.74 -14.73 21.19
C SER A 17 -54.52 -13.40 20.40
N SER A 18 -54.46 -13.55 19.07
CA SER A 18 -54.86 -12.72 17.88
C SER A 18 -55.52 -11.32 18.01
N PRO A 19 -55.65 -10.50 16.91
CA PRO A 19 -54.90 -10.39 15.65
C PRO A 19 -54.50 -8.93 15.26
N ARG A 20 -53.77 -8.78 14.15
CA ARG A 20 -53.65 -7.61 13.23
C ARG A 20 -52.34 -6.80 13.24
N PHE A 21 -51.91 -6.50 12.00
CA PHE A 21 -50.83 -5.63 11.52
C PHE A 21 -49.40 -6.16 11.68
N ALA A 22 -48.98 -6.95 10.70
CA ALA A 22 -47.56 -7.13 10.39
C ALA A 22 -47.04 -5.84 9.74
N LEU A 23 -46.42 -4.97 10.54
CA LEU A 23 -45.63 -3.85 10.06
C LEU A 23 -44.23 -4.37 9.72
N THR A 24 -43.99 -4.69 8.44
CA THR A 24 -42.65 -5.05 7.97
C THR A 24 -41.83 -3.77 7.81
N ILE A 25 -41.06 -3.41 8.84
CA ILE A 25 -40.07 -2.35 8.77
C ILE A 25 -38.86 -2.89 7.98
N TRP A 26 -38.67 -2.41 6.76
CA TRP A 26 -37.43 -2.59 6.02
C TRP A 26 -36.37 -1.64 6.60
N LEU A 27 -35.57 -2.12 7.55
CA LEU A 27 -34.32 -1.44 7.91
C LEU A 27 -33.36 -1.58 6.72
N PHE A 28 -33.28 -0.56 5.88
CA PHE A 28 -32.14 -0.36 5.00
C PHE A 28 -30.92 -0.05 5.88
N HIS A 29 -30.11 -1.07 6.18
CA HIS A 29 -28.77 -0.88 6.71
C HIS A 29 -27.90 -0.31 5.59
N LEU A 30 -27.82 1.02 5.51
CA LEU A 30 -26.80 1.69 4.72
C LEU A 30 -25.47 1.53 5.47
N GLN A 31 -24.83 0.36 5.31
CA GLN A 31 -23.42 0.19 5.62
C GLN A 31 -22.66 1.16 4.73
N HIS A 32 -22.25 2.30 5.27
CA HIS A 32 -21.20 3.09 4.66
C HIS A 32 -19.91 2.28 4.79
N ALA A 33 -19.63 1.44 3.80
CA ALA A 33 -18.29 0.93 3.62
C ALA A 33 -17.40 2.16 3.46
N LEU A 34 -16.51 2.40 4.43
CA LEU A 34 -15.40 3.34 4.22
C LEU A 34 -14.74 2.92 2.92
N ALA A 35 -14.80 3.78 1.90
CA ALA A 35 -14.27 3.46 0.58
C ALA A 35 -12.79 3.10 0.75
N GLN A 36 -12.45 1.84 0.46
CA GLN A 36 -11.08 1.37 0.52
C GLN A 36 -10.22 2.23 -0.41
N LEU A 37 -9.11 2.77 0.12
CA LEU A 37 -8.14 3.49 -0.69
C LEU A 37 -7.59 2.55 -1.77
N SER A 38 -7.77 2.97 -3.02
CA SER A 38 -7.10 2.40 -4.18
C SER A 38 -5.72 3.04 -4.34
N ASP A 39 -4.68 2.25 -4.61
CA ASP A 39 -3.33 2.76 -4.87
C ASP A 39 -3.22 3.46 -6.25
N ALA A 40 -4.13 3.10 -7.18
CA ALA A 40 -4.25 3.63 -8.53
C ALA A 40 -5.70 4.10 -8.80
N PRO A 41 -6.18 5.14 -8.10
CA PRO A 41 -7.54 5.63 -8.29
C PRO A 41 -7.67 6.33 -9.66
N PRO A 42 -8.89 6.39 -10.24
CA PRO A 42 -9.14 7.23 -11.40
C PRO A 42 -8.77 8.70 -11.12
N ALA A 43 -8.38 9.44 -12.16
CA ALA A 43 -7.93 10.83 -12.05
C ALA A 43 -8.90 11.73 -11.27
N ALA A 44 -10.22 11.55 -11.46
CA ALA A 44 -11.25 12.31 -10.76
C ALA A 44 -11.33 12.06 -9.24
N LYS A 45 -10.68 11.02 -8.72
CA LYS A 45 -10.63 10.69 -7.28
C LYS A 45 -9.24 10.91 -6.66
N PHE A 46 -8.20 11.02 -7.48
CA PHE A 46 -6.83 11.24 -7.04
C PHE A 46 -6.69 12.63 -6.42
N LEU A 47 -6.05 12.72 -5.24
CA LEU A 47 -5.69 14.00 -4.64
C LEU A 47 -4.16 14.22 -4.70
N ARG A 48 -3.39 13.29 -4.12
CA ARG A 48 -1.91 13.34 -4.16
C ARG A 48 -1.30 11.99 -3.83
N ARG A 49 -0.06 11.81 -4.27
CA ARG A 49 0.87 10.78 -3.79
C ARG A 49 2.10 11.47 -3.20
N GLY A 50 2.48 11.08 -1.99
CA GLY A 50 3.60 11.68 -1.26
C GLY A 50 4.59 10.62 -0.80
N HIS A 51 5.86 11.01 -0.61
CA HIS A 51 6.93 10.17 -0.05
C HIS A 51 7.26 8.88 -0.81
N ALA A 52 6.65 8.66 -1.98
CA ALA A 52 6.95 7.55 -2.86
C ALA A 52 8.32 7.74 -3.53
N ARG A 53 8.87 6.63 -4.02
CA ARG A 53 10.12 6.60 -4.77
C ARG A 53 9.89 6.03 -6.15
N VAL A 54 10.80 6.36 -7.06
CA VAL A 54 10.67 6.04 -8.47
C VAL A 54 11.95 5.43 -8.99
N THR A 55 11.82 4.41 -9.83
CA THR A 55 12.90 3.86 -10.65
C THR A 55 12.39 3.48 -12.04
N VAL A 56 13.30 3.32 -12.99
CA VAL A 56 12.98 2.90 -14.36
C VAL A 56 13.68 1.57 -14.65
N LEU A 57 12.91 0.58 -15.12
CA LEU A 57 13.41 -0.70 -15.62
C LEU A 57 12.79 -0.98 -16.98
N GLY A 58 13.64 -1.04 -18.01
CA GLY A 58 13.19 -1.18 -19.40
C GLY A 58 12.22 -0.06 -19.79
N ASN A 59 11.04 -0.46 -20.26
CA ASN A 59 9.99 0.46 -20.74
C ASN A 59 9.00 0.89 -19.65
N TYR A 60 9.28 0.62 -18.37
CA TYR A 60 8.36 0.93 -17.29
C TYR A 60 9.03 1.79 -16.23
N LEU A 61 8.32 2.84 -15.83
CA LEU A 61 8.59 3.60 -14.62
C LEU A 61 7.83 2.92 -13.48
N TYR A 62 8.54 2.54 -12.43
CA TYR A 62 7.99 1.92 -11.22
C TYR A 62 7.94 2.93 -10.09
N ILE A 63 6.84 2.94 -9.33
CA ILE A 63 6.62 3.81 -8.18
C ILE A 63 6.36 2.90 -6.97
N ASP A 64 7.15 3.05 -5.91
CA ASP A 64 7.02 2.25 -4.70
C ASP A 64 6.99 3.11 -3.43
N GLY A 65 6.42 2.54 -2.37
CA GLY A 65 6.33 3.17 -1.06
C GLY A 65 5.43 4.40 -1.00
N GLY A 66 5.56 5.14 0.09
CA GLY A 66 4.83 6.37 0.35
C GLY A 66 3.34 6.19 0.62
N GLU A 67 2.60 7.26 0.34
CA GLU A 67 1.21 7.42 0.73
C GLU A 67 0.36 7.94 -0.43
N ILE A 68 -0.91 7.53 -0.43
CA ILE A 68 -1.94 8.01 -1.35
C ILE A 68 -3.06 8.70 -0.58
N SER A 69 -3.44 9.90 -1.01
CA SER A 69 -4.67 10.57 -0.57
C SER A 69 -5.65 10.66 -1.74
N GLN A 70 -6.94 10.57 -1.43
CA GLN A 70 -8.02 10.66 -2.42
C GLN A 70 -9.05 11.70 -1.97
N LEU A 71 -9.84 12.25 -2.90
CA LEU A 71 -10.84 13.28 -2.56
C LEU A 71 -11.85 12.81 -1.51
N ALA A 72 -12.26 11.53 -1.56
CA ALA A 72 -13.16 10.93 -0.57
C ALA A 72 -12.46 10.55 0.76
N ASN A 73 -11.13 10.54 0.78
CA ASN A 73 -10.34 10.23 1.96
C ASN A 73 -9.03 11.06 1.94
N PRO A 74 -9.13 12.36 2.29
CA PRO A 74 -8.01 13.30 2.19
C PRO A 74 -6.91 13.04 3.22
N GLY A 75 -7.20 12.29 4.29
CA GLY A 75 -6.21 11.81 5.26
C GLY A 75 -5.23 10.82 4.63
N GLY A 76 -5.68 10.06 3.63
CA GLY A 76 -4.85 9.13 2.88
C GLY A 76 -4.43 7.90 3.68
N GLY A 77 -3.47 7.17 3.14
CA GLY A 77 -2.94 5.96 3.75
C GLY A 77 -1.76 5.39 2.97
N PRO A 78 -1.09 4.36 3.53
CA PRO A 78 0.06 3.73 2.91
C PRO A 78 -0.29 3.05 1.59
N MET A 79 0.60 3.13 0.61
CA MET A 79 0.46 2.43 -0.66
C MET A 79 0.75 0.94 -0.52
N LYS A 80 -0.19 0.06 -0.90
CA LYS A 80 -0.05 -1.40 -0.71
C LYS A 80 0.49 -2.14 -1.93
N SER A 81 0.77 -1.41 -2.99
CA SER A 81 1.19 -1.94 -4.28
C SER A 81 2.38 -1.17 -4.83
N THR A 82 3.25 -1.88 -5.54
CA THR A 82 4.21 -1.26 -6.45
C THR A 82 3.47 -0.91 -7.73
N LEU A 83 3.51 0.35 -8.13
CA LEU A 83 2.83 0.83 -9.33
C LEU A 83 3.80 0.85 -10.52
N SER A 84 3.27 0.76 -11.73
CA SER A 84 4.05 1.02 -12.93
C SER A 84 3.26 1.78 -13.99
N ILE A 85 4.01 2.51 -14.83
CA ILE A 85 3.51 3.25 -15.99
C ILE A 85 4.39 2.87 -17.18
N ASP A 86 3.77 2.51 -18.31
CA ASP A 86 4.47 2.29 -19.58
C ASP A 86 4.97 3.64 -20.11
N ILE A 87 6.30 3.80 -20.18
CA ILE A 87 6.96 5.00 -20.70
C ILE A 87 7.37 4.86 -22.18
N SER A 88 7.07 3.73 -22.83
CA SER A 88 7.25 3.58 -24.28
C SER A 88 6.15 4.28 -25.09
N ARG A 89 5.12 4.79 -24.41
CA ARG A 89 3.96 5.49 -25.00
C ARG A 89 3.75 6.83 -24.32
N SER A 90 3.28 7.82 -25.07
CA SER A 90 2.88 9.10 -24.50
C SER A 90 1.56 8.97 -23.73
N TRP A 91 1.45 9.68 -22.62
CA TRP A 91 0.24 9.73 -21.80
C TRP A 91 0.00 11.14 -21.24
N SER A 92 -1.23 11.36 -20.79
CA SER A 92 -1.68 12.55 -20.07
C SER A 92 -2.18 12.15 -18.68
N ALA A 93 -2.50 13.13 -17.83
CA ALA A 93 -3.10 12.84 -16.53
C ALA A 93 -4.45 12.08 -16.64
N GLN A 94 -5.14 12.18 -17.78
CA GLN A 94 -6.42 11.51 -18.01
C GLN A 94 -6.27 10.13 -18.65
N THR A 95 -5.20 9.90 -19.40
CA THR A 95 -5.00 8.68 -20.21
C THR A 95 -3.93 7.75 -19.66
N VAL A 96 -3.22 8.15 -18.62
CA VAL A 96 -2.20 7.31 -18.00
C VAL A 96 -2.82 6.04 -17.42
N GLU A 97 -2.32 4.89 -17.87
CA GLU A 97 -2.64 3.60 -17.28
C GLU A 97 -1.62 3.29 -16.19
N ILE A 98 -2.10 3.23 -14.94
CA ILE A 98 -1.28 2.87 -13.79
C ILE A 98 -1.59 1.43 -13.42
N LYS A 99 -0.64 0.52 -13.63
CA LYS A 99 -0.77 -0.87 -13.20
C LYS A 99 -0.34 -0.98 -11.74
N ALA A 100 -1.16 -1.63 -10.92
CA ALA A 100 -0.84 -1.91 -9.52
C ALA A 100 -0.44 -3.38 -9.36
N THR A 101 0.75 -3.61 -8.80
CA THR A 101 1.25 -4.94 -8.42
C THR A 101 1.21 -5.05 -6.90
N PRO A 102 0.24 -5.79 -6.32
CA PRO A 102 0.12 -5.92 -4.86
C PRO A 102 1.38 -6.50 -4.23
N LYS A 103 1.81 -5.95 -3.09
CA LYS A 103 2.95 -6.50 -2.32
C LYS A 103 2.59 -7.85 -1.66
N GLY A 104 1.31 -8.08 -1.37
CA GLY A 104 0.79 -9.29 -0.74
C GLY A 104 1.09 -9.35 0.77
N ASP A 105 0.51 -10.32 1.46
CA ASP A 105 0.60 -10.46 2.93
C ASP A 105 2.01 -10.79 3.44
N HIS A 106 2.88 -11.27 2.54
CA HIS A 106 4.27 -11.62 2.82
C HIS A 106 5.26 -10.71 2.07
N GLY A 107 4.80 -9.59 1.52
CA GLY A 107 5.64 -8.61 0.86
C GLY A 107 6.19 -7.56 1.82
N PRO A 108 6.97 -6.60 1.30
CA PRO A 108 7.44 -5.47 2.10
C PRO A 108 6.27 -4.64 2.64
N VAL A 109 6.44 -4.15 3.87
CA VAL A 109 5.58 -3.08 4.39
C VAL A 109 5.86 -1.80 3.58
N ALA A 110 4.81 -1.05 3.27
CA ALA A 110 4.94 0.24 2.64
C ALA A 110 5.64 1.23 3.57
N LEU A 111 6.78 1.76 3.17
CA LEU A 111 7.50 2.78 3.92
C LEU A 111 7.48 4.10 3.17
N SER A 112 7.48 5.20 3.92
CA SER A 112 7.71 6.53 3.35
C SER A 112 9.20 6.75 3.19
N ASP A 113 9.58 7.37 2.08
CA ASP A 113 10.94 7.86 1.84
C ASP A 113 12.04 6.78 1.84
N GLU A 114 11.70 5.54 1.51
CA GLU A 114 12.66 4.44 1.35
C GLU A 114 13.76 4.76 0.32
N THR A 115 14.85 3.99 0.35
CA THR A 115 15.88 4.04 -0.69
C THR A 115 15.56 2.98 -1.74
N ILE A 116 15.64 3.33 -3.02
CA ILE A 116 15.63 2.36 -4.12
C ILE A 116 17.04 2.22 -4.70
N TRP A 117 17.56 1.00 -4.74
CA TRP A 117 18.73 0.65 -5.56
C TRP A 117 18.27 -0.08 -6.80
N THR A 118 18.57 0.48 -7.97
CA THR A 118 18.15 -0.09 -9.24
C THR A 118 19.24 -1.02 -9.76
N ASP A 119 18.86 -2.25 -10.15
CA ASP A 119 19.74 -3.22 -10.80
C ASP A 119 19.16 -3.60 -12.17
N PRO A 120 19.47 -2.81 -13.22
CA PRO A 120 19.00 -3.09 -14.57
C PRO A 120 19.51 -4.43 -15.11
N SER A 121 20.68 -4.91 -14.64
CA SER A 121 21.30 -6.15 -15.13
C SER A 121 20.50 -7.39 -14.74
N SER A 122 19.84 -7.35 -13.58
CA SER A 122 18.93 -8.40 -13.11
C SER A 122 17.45 -8.09 -13.38
N ASN A 123 17.14 -7.01 -14.12
CA ASN A 123 15.78 -6.49 -14.29
C ASN A 123 15.03 -6.34 -12.95
N ALA A 124 15.70 -5.74 -11.96
CA ALA A 124 15.23 -5.71 -10.58
C ALA A 124 15.57 -4.39 -9.88
N PHE A 125 14.96 -4.16 -8.73
CA PHE A 125 15.39 -3.14 -7.80
C PHE A 125 15.21 -3.61 -6.35
N HIS A 126 15.96 -2.99 -5.44
CA HIS A 126 15.92 -3.29 -4.02
C HIS A 126 15.43 -2.08 -3.24
N ILE A 127 14.74 -2.33 -2.14
CA ILE A 127 14.31 -1.28 -1.19
C ILE A 127 14.92 -1.48 0.18
N PHE A 128 15.32 -0.39 0.82
CA PHE A 128 15.83 -0.39 2.18
C PHE A 128 15.58 0.95 2.90
N GLY A 129 15.43 0.91 4.22
CA GLY A 129 15.23 2.11 5.04
C GLY A 129 13.86 2.74 4.85
N GLY A 130 13.73 4.01 5.25
CA GLY A 130 12.48 4.74 5.25
C GLY A 130 11.80 4.73 6.63
N ARG A 131 10.71 5.48 6.71
CA ARG A 131 9.95 5.70 7.94
C ARG A 131 8.53 5.17 7.84
N ALA A 132 7.90 4.96 8.99
CA ALA A 132 6.48 4.60 9.06
C ALA A 132 5.64 5.65 8.32
N PRO A 133 4.75 5.23 7.40
CA PRO A 133 3.72 6.10 6.88
C PRO A 133 2.79 6.60 8.00
N ASN A 134 2.13 7.71 7.75
CA ASN A 134 1.08 8.28 8.58
C ASN A 134 0.02 7.22 8.91
N GLY A 135 -0.28 7.08 10.20
CA GLY A 135 -1.23 6.09 10.70
C GLY A 135 -0.68 4.67 10.84
N VAL A 136 0.59 4.42 10.48
CA VAL A 136 1.28 3.15 10.74
C VAL A 136 2.17 3.30 11.96
N GLY A 137 1.91 2.54 13.02
CA GLY A 137 2.76 2.54 14.21
C GLY A 137 4.12 1.89 13.92
N LYS A 138 5.20 2.44 14.49
CA LYS A 138 6.58 1.99 14.26
C LYS A 138 6.79 0.51 14.64
N GLU A 139 6.01 0.02 15.60
CA GLU A 139 5.99 -1.38 16.02
C GLU A 139 5.53 -2.35 14.92
N ASN A 140 4.85 -1.84 13.89
CA ASN A 140 4.43 -2.62 12.72
C ASN A 140 5.47 -2.56 11.59
N ILE A 141 6.58 -1.83 11.79
CA ILE A 141 7.73 -1.88 10.89
C ILE A 141 8.68 -2.96 11.39
N THR A 142 8.69 -4.10 10.70
CA THR A 142 9.64 -5.17 10.98
C THR A 142 10.90 -4.93 10.17
N LYS A 143 12.08 -4.96 10.81
CA LYS A 143 13.34 -5.16 10.08
C LYS A 143 13.35 -6.60 9.63
N ASP A 144 13.04 -6.83 8.36
CA ASP A 144 13.13 -8.17 7.80
C ASP A 144 14.58 -8.67 7.79
N ASN A 145 14.72 -9.98 7.77
CA ASN A 145 15.99 -10.70 7.83
C ASN A 145 16.78 -10.64 6.49
N GLY A 146 16.64 -9.53 5.76
CA GLY A 146 17.16 -9.36 4.41
C GLY A 146 16.77 -8.01 3.82
N ILE A 147 17.10 -7.84 2.54
CA ILE A 147 16.72 -6.67 1.74
C ILE A 147 15.63 -7.10 0.77
N TRP A 148 14.56 -6.33 0.66
CA TRP A 148 13.49 -6.64 -0.29
C TRP A 148 13.93 -6.35 -1.71
N LYS A 149 13.71 -7.32 -2.60
CA LYS A 149 13.97 -7.22 -4.02
C LYS A 149 12.67 -7.37 -4.81
N PHE A 150 12.42 -6.44 -5.70
CA PHE A 150 11.40 -6.56 -6.73
C PHE A 150 12.04 -7.01 -8.03
N THR A 151 11.57 -8.10 -8.62
CA THR A 151 12.00 -8.55 -9.95
C THR A 151 10.90 -8.27 -10.95
N ALA A 152 11.18 -7.43 -11.95
CA ALA A 152 10.21 -7.02 -12.95
C ALA A 152 9.95 -8.15 -13.97
N ASP A 153 8.70 -8.25 -14.44
CA ASP A 153 8.28 -9.24 -15.45
C ASP A 153 8.43 -8.74 -16.91
N GLY A 154 8.92 -7.51 -17.09
CA GLY A 154 9.04 -6.84 -18.39
C GLY A 154 7.71 -6.35 -18.98
N LYS A 155 6.61 -6.46 -18.24
CA LYS A 155 5.23 -6.10 -18.62
C LYS A 155 4.59 -5.17 -17.58
N GLY A 156 5.41 -4.38 -16.88
CA GLY A 156 4.99 -3.48 -15.81
C GLY A 156 4.54 -4.19 -14.52
N GLY A 157 4.65 -5.50 -14.43
CA GLY A 157 4.45 -6.26 -13.19
C GLY A 157 5.78 -6.71 -12.59
N GLY A 158 5.69 -7.64 -11.65
CA GLY A 158 6.83 -8.29 -11.03
C GLY A 158 6.46 -8.99 -9.74
N ALA A 159 7.47 -9.42 -9.00
CA ALA A 159 7.30 -10.12 -7.74
C ALA A 159 8.31 -9.63 -6.70
N TRP A 160 7.86 -9.55 -5.45
CA TRP A 160 8.69 -9.27 -4.29
C TRP A 160 9.26 -10.55 -3.71
N ALA A 161 10.54 -10.52 -3.35
CA ALA A 161 11.21 -11.56 -2.59
C ALA A 161 12.16 -10.94 -1.58
N LEU A 162 12.32 -11.60 -0.43
CA LEU A 162 13.30 -11.20 0.57
C LEU A 162 14.65 -11.82 0.21
N GLU A 163 15.63 -10.98 -0.11
CA GLU A 163 17.00 -11.41 -0.35
C GLU A 163 17.75 -11.50 0.98
N LYS A 164 18.03 -12.72 1.43
CA LYS A 164 18.72 -12.97 2.70
C LYS A 164 20.17 -12.53 2.61
N SER A 165 20.60 -11.70 3.56
CA SER A 165 22.01 -11.37 3.73
C SER A 165 22.76 -12.55 4.36
N SER A 166 23.98 -12.81 3.88
CA SER A 166 24.91 -13.73 4.54
C SER A 166 25.40 -13.20 5.91
N ASN A 167 25.26 -11.88 6.15
CA ASN A 167 25.58 -11.23 7.42
C ASN A 167 24.35 -10.47 7.96
N ILE A 168 23.37 -11.24 8.41
CA ILE A 168 22.10 -10.74 8.93
C ILE A 168 22.24 -9.85 10.17
N HIS A 169 23.22 -10.16 11.04
CA HIS A 169 23.44 -9.41 12.28
C HIS A 169 23.89 -7.97 12.00
N LEU A 170 24.72 -7.78 10.97
CA LEU A 170 25.11 -6.43 10.53
C LEU A 170 23.91 -5.66 9.95
N LEU A 171 23.06 -6.31 9.16
CA LEU A 171 21.89 -5.63 8.58
C LEU A 171 20.91 -5.19 9.69
N GLN A 172 20.72 -6.03 10.71
CA GLN A 172 19.84 -5.74 11.84
C GLN A 172 20.38 -4.64 12.76
N SER A 173 21.71 -4.50 12.87
CA SER A 173 22.34 -3.47 13.68
C SER A 173 22.28 -2.07 13.06
N ILE A 174 21.96 -1.96 11.75
CA ILE A 174 21.76 -0.68 11.08
C ILE A 174 20.35 -0.18 11.39
N ASP A 175 20.23 1.02 11.96
CA ASP A 175 18.94 1.68 12.12
C ASP A 175 18.36 2.09 10.77
N LEU A 176 17.04 1.90 10.62
CA LEU A 176 16.35 2.35 9.42
C LEU A 176 16.50 3.88 9.34
N THR A 177 16.96 4.36 8.20
CA THR A 177 17.07 5.80 7.97
C THR A 177 15.67 6.40 7.85
N ASP A 178 15.44 7.58 8.44
CA ASP A 178 14.13 8.28 8.35
C ASP A 178 13.84 8.78 6.91
N SER A 179 14.86 8.78 6.05
CA SER A 179 14.78 9.10 4.63
C SER A 179 15.94 8.45 3.86
N ALA A 180 15.79 8.31 2.55
CA ALA A 180 16.88 7.89 1.67
C ALA A 180 18.12 8.79 1.81
N ALA A 181 19.31 8.19 1.79
CA ALA A 181 20.55 8.95 1.63
C ALA A 181 20.54 9.61 0.24
N PHE A 182 20.57 10.94 0.19
CA PHE A 182 20.70 11.67 -1.07
C PHE A 182 22.17 11.64 -1.49
N ALA A 183 22.47 10.93 -2.58
CA ALA A 183 23.76 11.03 -3.26
C ALA A 183 23.54 11.64 -4.64
N SER A 184 23.94 12.91 -4.84
CA SER A 184 24.06 13.45 -6.19
C SER A 184 25.37 12.95 -6.79
N THR A 185 25.30 12.09 -7.80
CA THR A 185 26.46 11.90 -8.68
C THR A 185 26.35 12.94 -9.79
N TYR A 186 27.14 14.01 -9.71
CA TYR A 186 27.43 14.82 -10.89
C TYR A 186 28.29 13.98 -11.82
N GLY A 187 27.77 13.68 -13.01
CA GLY A 187 28.50 13.03 -14.09
C GLY A 187 28.04 13.61 -15.41
N SER A 188 28.75 14.64 -15.88
CA SER A 188 28.74 15.12 -17.27
C SER A 188 29.70 14.30 -18.10
#